data_AF-A0A6C0ELZ8-F1
#
_entry.id   AF-A0A6C0ELZ8-F1
#
_cell.length_a   1.000
_cell.length_b   1.000
_cell.length_c   1.000
_cell.angle_alpha   90.00
_cell.angle_beta   90.00
_cell.angle_gamma   90.00
#
_symmetry.space_group_name_H-M   'P 1'
#
loop_
_entity.id
_entity.type
_entity.pdbx_description
1 polymer ?
#
loop_
_entity_poly.entity_id
_entity_poly.type
_entity_poly.pdbx_seq_one_letter_code
_entity_poly.pdbx_strand_id
1 'polypeptide(L)'
;MKKDLCLKVMIAVLAVLGISVILNKKEGFLNLTPGVYPDSDTKGLLYPTYQMKNNPGLSDLDMERAYTLYPTFAVGSYAQITNNKRYWDSPCNGLTMPSDMCGGLYKLRHCDHAPIVPPKEHCNRVNYYCGK
;
A
#
# COMPACT_ATOMS: atom_id res chain seq x y z
N MET A 1 -26.98 -35.56 50.51
CA MET A 1 -26.88 -34.08 50.54
C MET A 1 -25.46 -33.54 50.31
N LYS A 2 -24.43 -33.96 51.07
CA LYS A 2 -23.04 -33.44 50.90
C LYS A 2 -22.38 -33.74 49.55
N LYS A 3 -22.59 -34.94 48.98
CA LYS A 3 -22.01 -35.35 47.68
C LYS A 3 -22.52 -34.51 46.50
N ASP A 4 -23.80 -34.17 46.54
CA ASP A 4 -24.49 -33.40 45.50
C ASP A 4 -24.10 -31.91 45.55
N LEU A 5 -23.85 -31.40 46.76
CA LEU A 5 -23.27 -30.07 46.97
C LEU A 5 -21.82 -30.01 46.46
N CYS A 6 -21.00 -31.02 46.75
CA CYS A 6 -19.63 -31.10 46.22
C CYS A 6 -19.59 -31.14 44.68
N LEU A 7 -20.48 -31.91 44.05
CA LEU A 7 -20.55 -31.99 42.58
C LEU A 7 -20.86 -30.62 41.96
N LYS A 8 -21.84 -29.89 42.51
CA LYS A 8 -22.20 -28.54 42.04
C LYS A 8 -21.06 -27.55 42.22
N VAL A 9 -20.33 -27.62 43.34
CA VAL A 9 -19.15 -26.77 43.58
C VAL A 9 -18.04 -27.08 42.59
N MET A 10 -17.76 -28.36 42.29
CA MET A 10 -16.74 -28.74 41.31
C MET A 10 -17.08 -28.25 39.89
N ILE A 11 -18.34 -28.33 39.49
CA ILE A 11 -18.81 -27.81 38.19
C ILE A 11 -18.65 -26.29 38.14
N ALA A 12 -19.01 -25.58 39.21
CA ALA A 12 -18.86 -24.12 39.27
C ALA A 12 -17.38 -23.69 39.18
N VAL A 13 -16.48 -24.40 39.85
CA VAL A 13 -15.04 -24.13 39.78
C VAL A 13 -14.49 -24.37 38.38
N LEU A 14 -14.87 -25.47 37.73
CA LEU A 14 -14.45 -25.76 36.36
C LEU A 14 -14.99 -24.73 35.36
N ALA A 15 -16.21 -24.25 35.55
CA ALA A 15 -16.78 -23.18 34.72
C ALA A 15 -16.01 -21.87 34.87
N VAL A 16 -15.68 -21.46 36.10
CA VAL A 16 -14.89 -20.24 36.36
C VAL A 16 -13.48 -20.37 35.77
N LEU A 17 -12.83 -21.52 35.93
CA LEU A 17 -11.52 -21.79 35.33
C LEU A 17 -11.59 -21.76 33.79
N GLY A 18 -12.61 -22.38 33.19
CA GLY A 18 -12.82 -22.35 31.74
C GLY A 18 -13.01 -20.93 31.20
N ILE A 19 -13.82 -20.11 31.89
CA ILE A 19 -14.03 -18.69 31.54
C ILE A 19 -12.71 -17.91 31.62
N SER A 20 -11.89 -18.14 32.65
CA SER A 20 -10.62 -17.44 32.81
C SER A 20 -9.61 -17.73 31.68
N VAL A 21 -9.62 -18.95 31.13
CA VAL A 21 -8.77 -19.36 30.00
C VAL A 21 -9.25 -18.73 28.69
N ILE A 22 -10.57 -18.62 28.50
CA ILE A 22 -11.17 -17.97 27.31
C ILE A 22 -10.94 -16.46 27.34
N LEU A 23 -11.12 -15.82 28.50
CA LEU A 23 -10.95 -14.36 28.67
C LEU A 23 -9.49 -13.90 28.62
N ASN A 24 -8.51 -14.80 28.82
CA ASN A 24 -7.09 -14.46 28.73
C ASN A 24 -6.52 -14.45 27.30
N LYS A 25 -7.37 -14.60 26.28
CA LYS A 25 -6.95 -14.32 24.90
C LYS A 25 -6.88 -12.80 24.70
N LYS A 26 -5.79 -12.19 25.17
CA LYS A 26 -5.39 -10.87 24.67
C LYS A 26 -5.11 -11.02 23.19
N GLU A 27 -5.93 -10.39 22.35
CA GLU A 27 -5.66 -10.34 20.92
C GLU A 27 -4.22 -9.84 20.71
N GLY A 28 -3.46 -10.52 19.85
CA GLY A 28 -2.01 -10.40 19.73
C GLY A 28 -1.52 -9.10 19.09
N PHE A 29 -2.05 -7.96 19.51
CA PHE A 29 -1.69 -6.63 19.01
C PHE A 29 -0.43 -6.07 19.69
N LEU A 30 0.53 -6.93 20.03
CA LEU A 30 1.70 -6.60 20.85
C LEU A 30 2.65 -5.55 20.22
N ASN A 31 2.44 -5.17 18.96
CA ASN A 31 3.24 -4.16 18.26
C ASN A 31 2.39 -3.14 17.47
N LEU A 32 1.09 -3.01 17.76
CA LEU A 32 0.30 -1.93 17.17
C LEU A 32 0.59 -0.65 17.95
N THR A 33 1.49 0.19 17.43
CA THR A 33 1.55 1.58 17.84
C THR A 33 0.27 2.25 17.34
N PRO A 34 -0.58 2.81 18.23
CA PRO A 34 -1.76 3.53 17.79
C PRO A 34 -1.31 4.70 16.92
N GLY A 35 -1.93 4.85 15.75
CA GLY A 35 -1.69 6.01 14.90
C GLY A 35 -2.15 7.30 15.58
N VAL A 36 -1.60 8.45 15.17
CA VAL A 36 -1.90 9.75 15.76
C VAL A 36 -3.26 10.27 15.26
N TYR A 37 -4.21 10.48 16.16
CA TYR A 37 -5.50 11.13 15.84
C TYR A 37 -5.30 12.63 15.56
N PRO A 38 -6.00 13.24 14.58
CA PRO A 38 -7.01 12.66 13.70
C PRO A 38 -6.46 12.03 12.42
N ASP A 39 -5.14 12.07 12.21
CA ASP A 39 -4.51 11.62 10.97
C ASP A 39 -4.74 10.12 10.72
N SER A 40 -4.69 9.30 11.76
CA SER A 40 -5.00 7.87 11.68
C SER A 40 -6.45 7.54 11.32
N ASP A 41 -7.38 8.49 11.53
CA ASP A 41 -8.81 8.34 11.24
C ASP A 41 -9.19 8.97 9.90
N THR A 42 -8.52 10.05 9.52
CA THR A 42 -8.90 10.89 8.37
C THR A 42 -8.03 10.68 7.13
N LYS A 43 -6.84 10.10 7.28
CA LYS A 43 -5.84 9.98 6.19
C LYS A 43 -5.49 8.52 5.91
N GLY A 44 -5.15 8.25 4.66
CA GLY A 44 -4.71 6.93 4.22
C GLY A 44 -3.28 6.61 4.67
N LEU A 45 -2.94 5.32 4.69
CA LEU A 45 -1.64 4.80 5.13
C LEU A 45 -0.43 5.44 4.43
N LEU A 46 -0.60 5.88 3.18
CA LEU A 46 0.48 6.46 2.36
C LEU A 46 0.54 8.00 2.39
N TYR A 47 -0.20 8.65 3.30
CA TYR A 47 -0.10 10.09 3.53
C TYR A 47 1.28 10.47 4.11
N PRO A 48 1.89 11.62 3.75
CA PRO A 48 1.40 12.65 2.82
C PRO A 48 1.76 12.38 1.35
N THR A 49 2.51 11.33 1.07
CA THR A 49 3.05 11.04 -0.28
C THR A 49 1.94 10.85 -1.31
N TYR A 50 0.87 10.14 -0.93
CA TYR A 50 -0.32 9.96 -1.75
C TYR A 50 -1.56 10.41 -0.98
N GLN A 51 -2.31 11.32 -1.60
CA GLN A 51 -3.57 11.80 -1.04
C GLN A 51 -4.68 10.80 -1.36
N MET A 52 -5.55 10.50 -0.40
CA MET A 52 -6.73 9.67 -0.67
C MET A 52 -7.71 10.37 -1.61
N LYS A 53 -8.44 9.57 -2.39
CA LYS A 53 -9.63 10.03 -3.11
C LYS A 53 -10.75 10.35 -2.11
N ASN A 54 -11.71 11.17 -2.53
CA ASN A 54 -12.87 11.50 -1.70
C ASN A 54 -13.79 10.28 -1.49
N ASN A 55 -13.89 9.42 -2.50
CA ASN A 55 -14.65 8.16 -2.46
C ASN A 55 -13.67 7.00 -2.76
N PRO A 56 -12.88 6.54 -1.77
CA PRO A 56 -11.96 5.43 -1.96
C PRO A 56 -12.75 4.11 -2.09
N GLY A 57 -12.31 3.23 -2.99
CA GLY A 57 -12.94 1.93 -3.22
C GLY A 57 -12.14 1.10 -4.20
N LEU A 58 -12.79 0.07 -4.76
CA LEU A 58 -12.28 -0.65 -5.93
C LEU A 58 -12.23 0.30 -7.13
N SER A 59 -11.30 0.07 -8.04
CA SER A 59 -11.22 0.78 -9.30
C SER A 59 -11.86 0.00 -10.44
N ASP A 60 -12.04 0.69 -11.57
CA ASP A 60 -12.46 0.09 -12.83
C ASP A 60 -11.26 -0.45 -13.65
N LEU A 61 -10.13 -0.76 -12.99
CA LEU A 61 -8.99 -1.39 -13.64
C LEU A 61 -9.26 -2.88 -13.83
N ASP A 62 -9.49 -3.27 -15.07
CA ASP A 62 -9.38 -4.66 -15.51
C ASP A 62 -7.91 -5.06 -15.75
N MET A 63 -7.69 -6.32 -16.09
CA MET A 63 -6.33 -6.83 -16.29
C MET A 63 -5.62 -6.22 -17.49
N GLU A 64 -6.36 -5.89 -18.55
CA GLU A 64 -5.82 -5.30 -19.77
C GLU A 64 -5.31 -3.88 -19.50
N ARG A 65 -6.10 -3.07 -18.79
CA ARG A 65 -5.75 -1.72 -18.37
C ARG A 65 -4.65 -1.71 -17.32
N ALA A 66 -4.70 -2.63 -16.35
CA ALA A 66 -3.66 -2.73 -15.33
C ALA A 66 -2.27 -3.00 -15.93
N TYR A 67 -2.19 -3.82 -16.98
CA TYR A 67 -0.92 -4.09 -17.65
C TYR A 67 -0.27 -2.83 -18.24
N THR A 68 -1.06 -1.85 -18.69
CA THR A 68 -0.53 -0.58 -19.22
C THR A 68 0.20 0.28 -18.17
N LEU A 69 -0.06 0.04 -16.88
CA LEU A 69 0.66 0.70 -15.78
C LEU A 69 2.05 0.09 -15.58
N TYR A 70 2.29 -1.13 -16.06
CA TYR A 70 3.57 -1.80 -15.92
C TYR A 70 4.58 -1.25 -16.95
N PRO A 71 5.73 -0.73 -16.52
CA PRO A 71 6.65 0.01 -17.37
C PRO A 71 7.57 -0.95 -18.16
N THR A 72 7.01 -1.75 -19.07
CA THR A 72 7.75 -2.57 -20.03
C THR A 72 8.09 -1.76 -21.28
N PHE A 73 8.88 -0.70 -21.12
CA PHE A 73 9.38 0.05 -22.27
C PHE A 73 10.66 -0.57 -22.81
N ALA A 74 10.76 -0.71 -24.13
CA ALA A 74 12.04 -0.96 -24.77
C ALA A 74 12.99 0.20 -24.42
N VAL A 75 14.18 -0.13 -23.92
CA VAL A 75 15.20 0.88 -23.60
C VAL A 75 15.52 1.71 -24.84
N GLY A 76 15.19 3.01 -24.81
CA GLY A 76 15.54 3.97 -25.89
C GLY A 76 14.38 4.51 -26.72
N SER A 77 13.34 5.08 -26.08
CA SER A 77 12.34 5.87 -26.81
C SER A 77 12.84 7.30 -27.09
N TYR A 78 12.40 7.89 -28.20
CA TYR A 78 12.66 9.30 -28.51
C TYR A 78 12.12 10.24 -27.41
N ALA A 79 11.02 9.86 -26.77
CA ALA A 79 10.44 10.55 -25.62
C ALA A 79 11.25 10.36 -24.32
N GLN A 80 12.40 9.68 -24.36
CA GLN A 80 13.26 9.38 -23.20
C GLN A 80 12.53 8.67 -22.05
N ILE A 81 11.44 7.97 -22.36
CA ILE A 81 10.70 7.15 -21.39
C ILE A 81 11.59 5.97 -21.02
N THR A 82 11.85 5.81 -19.73
CA THR A 82 12.62 4.69 -19.17
C THR A 82 11.73 3.83 -18.28
N ASN A 83 12.09 2.56 -18.13
CA ASN A 83 11.48 1.67 -17.13
C ASN A 83 11.94 1.96 -15.69
N ASN A 84 12.93 2.85 -15.50
CA ASN A 84 13.46 3.22 -14.19
C ASN A 84 12.63 4.34 -13.53
N LYS A 85 11.36 4.04 -13.21
CA LYS A 85 10.47 4.97 -12.50
C LYS A 85 10.83 5.04 -11.02
N ARG A 86 11.51 6.12 -10.60
CA ARG A 86 11.83 6.40 -9.19
C ARG A 86 10.61 6.87 -8.39
N TYR A 87 9.74 7.67 -9.00
CA TYR A 87 8.51 8.18 -8.41
C TYR A 87 7.34 7.77 -9.29
N TRP A 88 6.27 7.31 -8.66
CA TRP A 88 5.07 6.87 -9.34
C TRP A 88 3.94 7.86 -9.06
N ASP A 89 3.12 8.11 -10.07
CA ASP A 89 1.96 8.98 -9.94
C ASP A 89 0.89 8.35 -9.04
N SER A 90 0.85 7.02 -9.00
CA SER A 90 0.00 6.25 -8.08
C SER A 90 0.82 5.16 -7.41
N PRO A 91 0.38 4.62 -6.25
CA PRO A 91 1.04 3.48 -5.63
C PRO A 91 0.89 2.16 -6.43
N CYS A 92 0.30 2.22 -7.63
CA CYS A 92 0.02 1.09 -8.49
C CYS A 92 1.03 0.98 -9.62
N ASN A 93 1.60 -0.22 -9.76
CA ASN A 93 2.57 -0.56 -10.80
C ASN A 93 2.03 -1.57 -11.83
N GLY A 94 0.75 -1.94 -11.76
CA GLY A 94 0.13 -2.89 -12.70
C GLY A 94 0.32 -4.37 -12.36
N LEU A 95 0.98 -4.70 -11.25
CA LEU A 95 1.20 -6.09 -10.81
C LEU A 95 0.16 -6.59 -9.80
N THR A 96 -0.78 -5.74 -9.40
CA THR A 96 -1.77 -6.05 -8.37
C THR A 96 -2.80 -7.05 -8.88
N MET A 97 -3.16 -8.02 -8.03
CA MET A 97 -4.18 -9.03 -8.33
C MET A 97 -5.14 -9.18 -7.12
N PRO A 98 -6.47 -9.06 -7.32
CA PRO A 98 -7.14 -8.66 -8.57
C PRO A 98 -6.84 -7.19 -8.93
N SER A 99 -6.95 -6.85 -10.22
CA SER A 99 -6.50 -5.54 -10.75
C SER A 99 -7.29 -4.35 -10.21
N ASP A 100 -8.58 -4.58 -9.90
CA ASP A 100 -9.52 -3.59 -9.34
C ASP A 100 -9.12 -3.12 -7.94
N MET A 101 -8.31 -3.88 -7.21
CA MET A 101 -7.77 -3.47 -5.90
C MET A 101 -6.75 -2.32 -6.03
N CYS A 102 -6.22 -2.10 -7.22
CA CYS A 102 -5.29 -0.99 -7.48
C CYS A 102 -6.02 0.25 -7.97
N GLY A 103 -5.49 1.45 -7.70
CA GLY A 103 -5.88 2.69 -8.38
C GLY A 103 -7.16 3.35 -7.86
N GLY A 104 -7.91 2.68 -6.97
CA GLY A 104 -9.17 3.19 -6.43
C GLY A 104 -9.02 4.04 -5.16
N LEU A 105 -7.96 3.85 -4.37
CA LEU A 105 -7.82 4.48 -3.05
C LEU A 105 -7.17 5.88 -3.09
N TYR A 106 -6.15 6.07 -3.92
CA TYR A 106 -5.32 7.28 -3.92
C TYR A 106 -5.47 8.09 -5.20
N LYS A 107 -5.35 9.42 -5.09
CA LYS A 107 -5.29 10.35 -6.23
C LYS A 107 -3.97 10.18 -6.96
N LEU A 108 -3.98 10.49 -8.26
CA LEU A 108 -2.75 10.65 -9.02
C LEU A 108 -2.00 11.88 -8.49
N ARG A 109 -0.71 11.68 -8.21
CA ARG A 109 0.22 12.72 -7.82
C ARG A 109 0.90 13.27 -9.07
N HIS A 110 1.19 14.57 -9.06
CA HIS A 110 2.13 15.16 -9.99
C HIS A 110 3.57 14.79 -9.60
N CYS A 111 4.28 14.11 -10.49
CA CYS A 111 5.71 13.90 -10.38
C CYS A 111 6.43 14.93 -11.23
N ASP A 112 7.27 15.76 -10.60
CA ASP A 112 8.15 16.67 -11.34
C ASP A 112 9.14 15.81 -12.14
N HIS A 113 8.96 15.77 -13.46
CA HIS A 113 9.94 15.17 -14.34
C HIS A 113 11.09 16.15 -14.55
N ALA A 114 12.31 15.63 -14.59
CA ALA A 114 13.43 16.42 -15.06
C ALA A 114 13.10 16.96 -16.46
N PRO A 115 13.40 18.24 -16.77
CA PRO A 115 13.12 18.78 -18.08
C PRO A 115 13.81 17.92 -19.14
N ILE A 116 13.10 17.64 -20.23
CA ILE A 116 13.69 16.99 -21.40
C ILE A 116 14.68 18.00 -21.98
N VAL A 117 15.97 17.79 -21.73
CA VAL A 117 17.02 18.65 -22.27
C VAL A 117 17.32 18.13 -23.68
N PRO A 118 17.08 18.94 -24.74
CA PRO A 118 17.51 18.55 -26.06
C PRO A 118 19.03 18.37 -26.05
N PRO A 119 19.57 17.46 -26.86
CA PRO A 119 21.01 17.32 -26.91
C PRO A 119 21.65 18.62 -27.35
N LYS A 120 22.77 19.00 -26.72
CA LYS A 120 23.50 20.21 -27.09
C LYS A 120 23.99 20.14 -28.53
N GLU A 121 23.75 21.21 -29.28
CA GLU A 121 24.27 21.42 -30.63
C GLU A 121 25.68 22.01 -30.57
N HIS A 122 26.50 21.77 -31.60
CA HIS A 122 27.87 22.28 -31.73
C HIS A 122 28.90 21.77 -30.70
N CYS A 123 28.87 20.49 -30.33
CA CYS A 123 29.92 19.87 -29.52
C CYS A 123 30.21 18.43 -29.97
N ASN A 124 31.38 17.90 -29.59
CA ASN A 124 31.66 16.47 -29.73
C ASN A 124 30.81 15.71 -28.72
N ARG A 125 29.89 14.87 -29.21
CA ARG A 125 28.90 14.20 -28.35
C ARG A 125 29.35 12.79 -27.98
N VAL A 126 29.16 12.45 -26.71
CA VAL A 126 29.12 11.06 -26.22
C VAL A 126 27.72 10.84 -25.65
N ASN A 127 26.90 10.06 -26.37
CA ASN A 127 25.46 9.93 -26.14
C ASN A 127 24.72 11.29 -26.19
N TYR A 128 24.08 11.67 -25.08
CA TYR A 128 23.33 12.93 -24.94
C TYR A 128 24.18 14.07 -24.37
N TYR A 129 25.43 13.80 -23.99
CA TYR A 129 26.32 14.76 -23.34
C TYR A 129 27.39 15.26 -24.30
N CYS A 130 27.85 16.49 -24.11
CA CYS A 130 29.10 16.95 -24.73
C CYS A 130 30.28 16.33 -23.99
N GLY A 131 31.22 15.74 -24.72
CA GLY A 131 32.55 15.44 -24.20
C GLY A 131 33.25 16.73 -23.79
N LYS A 132 34.12 16.62 -22.77
CA LYS A 132 35.05 17.70 -22.42
C LYS A 132 36.15 17.83 -23.47
#